data_AF-A0A5B8UM46-F1
#
_entry.id   AF-A0A5B8UM46-F1
#
_cell.length_a   1.000
_cell.length_b   1.000
_cell.length_c   1.000
_cell.angle_alpha   90.00
_cell.angle_beta   90.00
_cell.angle_gamma   90.00
#
_symmetry.space_group_name_H-M   'P 1'
#
loop_
_entity.id
_entity.type
_entity.pdbx_description
1 polymer ?
#
loop_
_entity_poly.entity_id
_entity_poly.type
_entity_poly.pdbx_seq_one_letter_code
_entity_poly.pdbx_strand_id
1 'polypeptide(L)'
;MIKSSEFRLGNYLMHKTGVRVLTVACTFEHFALMAKDGGKDLFPVVLSPKLLDGCGFVENKKYALLPESREFVLALPVMGSGDVNIKAYVKNNKECFARLMMNNVPLSNNLFHLHSLQNLYFAFTAQELLIKP
;
A
#
# COMPACT_ATOMS: atom_id res chain seq x y z
N MET A 1 2.58 -3.96 -13.66
CA MET A 1 1.17 -3.88 -14.11
C MET A 1 0.30 -4.40 -12.98
N ILE A 2 -0.84 -3.76 -12.71
CA ILE A 2 -1.77 -4.22 -11.65
C ILE A 2 -2.46 -5.50 -12.15
N LYS A 3 -2.50 -6.54 -11.32
CA LYS A 3 -3.25 -7.76 -11.67
C LYS A 3 -4.74 -7.49 -11.50
N SER A 4 -5.56 -7.99 -12.42
CA SER A 4 -7.03 -7.82 -12.34
C SER A 4 -7.62 -8.35 -11.03
N SER A 5 -7.01 -9.38 -10.43
CA SER A 5 -7.42 -9.93 -9.13
C SER A 5 -7.14 -9.01 -7.93
N GLU A 6 -6.28 -8.00 -8.08
CA GLU A 6 -5.94 -7.02 -7.05
C GLU A 6 -6.71 -5.70 -7.25
N PHE A 7 -7.56 -5.63 -8.28
CA PHE A 7 -8.33 -4.45 -8.62
C PHE A 7 -9.60 -4.39 -7.76
N ARG A 8 -9.78 -3.29 -7.03
CA ARG A 8 -10.91 -3.09 -6.12
C ARG A 8 -11.35 -1.62 -6.18
N LEU A 9 -12.65 -1.37 -6.04
CA LEU A 9 -13.17 -0.01 -5.89
C LEU A 9 -12.51 0.67 -4.69
N GLY A 10 -12.20 1.97 -4.82
CA GLY A 10 -11.52 2.74 -3.77
C GLY A 10 -10.00 2.59 -3.74
N ASN A 11 -9.41 1.60 -4.43
CA ASN A 11 -7.95 1.52 -4.55
C ASN A 11 -7.40 2.75 -5.29
N TYR A 12 -6.32 3.35 -4.78
CA TYR A 12 -5.63 4.42 -5.48
C TYR A 12 -4.65 3.85 -6.50
N LEU A 13 -4.72 4.38 -7.71
CA LEU A 13 -3.91 3.96 -8.85
C LEU A 13 -3.49 5.19 -9.65
N MET A 14 -2.44 5.05 -10.44
CA MET A 14 -2.03 6.08 -11.39
C MET A 14 -2.74 5.85 -12.72
N HIS A 15 -3.52 6.83 -13.18
CA HIS A 15 -4.19 6.79 -14.48
C HIS A 15 -3.55 7.82 -15.41
N LYS A 16 -3.07 7.35 -16.56
CA LYS A 16 -2.60 8.19 -17.65
C LYS A 16 -3.78 8.70 -18.47
N THR A 17 -4.05 9.99 -18.38
CA THR A 17 -5.07 10.68 -19.17
C THR A 17 -4.39 11.64 -20.15
N GLY A 18 -4.29 11.20 -21.42
CA GLY A 18 -3.54 11.92 -22.44
C GLY A 18 -2.04 11.99 -22.10
N VAL A 19 -1.55 13.20 -21.79
CA VAL A 19 -0.14 13.47 -21.45
C VAL A 19 0.15 13.49 -19.95
N ARG A 20 -0.88 13.44 -19.09
CA ARG A 20 -0.73 13.51 -17.64
C ARG A 20 -0.92 12.15 -16.99
N VAL A 21 -0.20 11.89 -15.92
CA VAL A 21 -0.41 10.73 -15.03
C VAL A 21 -0.86 11.26 -13.69
N LEU A 22 -2.05 10.86 -13.26
CA LEU A 22 -2.68 11.33 -12.03
C LEU A 22 -2.96 10.15 -11.10
N THR A 23 -2.73 10.34 -9.81
CA THR A 23 -3.19 9.39 -8.80
C THR A 23 -4.67 9.61 -8.55
N VAL A 24 -5.49 8.60 -8.81
CA VAL A 24 -6.95 8.65 -8.73
C VAL A 24 -7.48 7.44 -7.97
N ALA A 25 -8.64 7.59 -7.33
CA ALA A 25 -9.35 6.46 -6.75
C ALA A 25 -9.99 5.61 -7.85
N CYS A 26 -9.94 4.30 -7.69
CA CYS A 26 -10.51 3.34 -8.61
C CYS A 26 -12.04 3.42 -8.62
N THR A 27 -12.61 3.50 -9.81
CA THR A 27 -14.06 3.59 -10.08
C THR A 27 -14.46 2.50 -11.09
N PHE A 28 -15.76 2.33 -11.33
CA PHE A 28 -16.28 1.39 -12.33
C PHE A 28 -15.74 1.61 -13.74
N GLU A 29 -15.44 2.86 -14.12
CA GLU A 29 -14.84 3.17 -15.43
C GLU A 29 -13.47 2.51 -15.60
N HIS A 30 -12.68 2.43 -14.53
CA HIS A 30 -11.38 1.80 -14.55
C HIS A 30 -11.47 0.27 -14.72
N PHE A 31 -12.53 -0.36 -14.23
CA PHE A 31 -12.80 -1.78 -14.51
C PHE A 31 -13.12 -2.00 -15.99
N ALA A 32 -13.89 -1.10 -16.61
CA ALA A 32 -14.17 -1.16 -18.04
C ALA A 32 -12.88 -0.97 -18.88
N LEU A 33 -11.98 -0.08 -18.47
CA LEU A 33 -10.66 0.08 -19.10
C LEU A 33 -9.81 -1.20 -18.96
N MET A 34 -9.73 -1.78 -17.77
CA MET A 34 -9.05 -3.07 -17.54
C MET A 34 -9.59 -4.18 -18.44
N ALA A 35 -10.92 -4.26 -18.62
CA ALA A 35 -11.54 -5.28 -19.45
C ALA A 35 -11.30 -5.05 -20.96
N LYS A 36 -11.20 -3.79 -21.39
CA LYS A 36 -11.07 -3.44 -22.81
C LYS A 36 -9.65 -3.62 -23.35
N ASP A 37 -8.64 -3.11 -22.64
CA ASP A 37 -7.26 -3.09 -23.14
C ASP A 37 -6.22 -3.53 -22.11
N GLY A 38 -6.65 -4.24 -21.07
CA GLY A 38 -5.78 -4.69 -19.99
C GLY A 38 -5.31 -3.56 -19.08
N GLY A 39 -5.91 -2.37 -19.18
CA GLY A 39 -5.55 -1.21 -18.37
C GLY A 39 -4.14 -0.72 -18.67
N LYS A 40 -3.78 -0.63 -19.95
CA LYS A 40 -2.46 -0.16 -20.39
C LYS A 40 -2.08 1.23 -19.84
N ASP A 41 -3.08 2.03 -19.52
CA ASP A 41 -2.96 3.38 -18.98
C ASP A 41 -3.10 3.43 -17.44
N LEU A 42 -3.17 2.27 -16.79
CA LEU A 42 -3.32 2.11 -15.34
C LEU A 42 -2.04 1.53 -14.73
N PHE A 43 -1.45 2.27 -13.81
CA PHE A 43 -0.18 1.95 -13.19
C PHE A 43 -0.30 1.90 -11.66
N PRO A 44 0.45 1.01 -10.98
CA PRO A 44 0.42 0.96 -9.53
C PRO A 44 1.10 2.19 -8.93
N VAL A 45 0.58 2.69 -7.80
CA VAL A 45 1.27 3.71 -7.00
C VAL A 45 2.32 3.00 -6.13
N VAL A 46 3.59 3.33 -6.33
CA VAL A 46 4.71 2.75 -5.55
C VAL A 46 4.68 3.32 -4.13
N LEU A 47 4.96 2.47 -3.13
CA LEU A 47 5.07 2.93 -1.75
C LEU A 47 6.24 3.91 -1.60
N SER A 48 6.06 4.90 -0.74
CA SER A 48 7.09 5.88 -0.42
C SER A 48 6.90 6.37 1.02
N PRO A 49 7.94 6.93 1.67
CA PRO A 49 7.81 7.45 3.03
C PRO A 49 6.67 8.46 3.19
N LYS A 50 6.51 9.37 2.21
CA LYS A 50 5.43 10.37 2.21
C LYS A 50 4.05 9.71 2.19
N LEU A 51 3.90 8.66 1.37
CA LEU A 51 2.64 7.93 1.26
C LEU A 51 2.31 7.14 2.52
N LEU A 52 3.32 6.49 3.14
CA LEU A 52 3.16 5.76 4.39
C LEU A 52 2.68 6.69 5.51
N ASP A 53 3.31 7.87 5.64
CA ASP A 53 2.92 8.91 6.60
C ASP A 53 1.47 9.36 6.36
N GLY A 54 1.10 9.62 5.10
CA GLY A 54 -0.28 9.93 4.70
C GLY A 54 -1.29 8.81 5.02
N CYS A 55 -0.85 7.56 5.05
CA CYS A 55 -1.66 6.39 5.43
C CYS A 55 -1.70 6.14 6.95
N GLY A 56 -1.13 7.02 7.77
CA GLY A 56 -1.13 6.91 9.23
C GLY A 56 -0.08 5.97 9.81
N PHE A 57 0.93 5.56 9.01
CA PHE A 57 2.07 4.85 9.57
C PHE A 57 2.92 5.79 10.43
N VAL A 58 3.44 5.26 11.53
CA VAL A 58 4.37 5.98 12.42
C VAL A 58 5.78 5.43 12.23
N GLU A 59 6.75 6.32 12.04
CA GLU A 59 8.16 5.91 11.94
C GLU A 59 8.66 5.33 13.27
N ASN A 60 9.19 4.10 13.22
CA ASN A 60 9.78 3.44 14.37
C ASN A 60 11.24 3.84 14.53
N LYS A 61 11.55 4.48 15.66
CA LYS A 61 12.90 4.95 16.02
C LYS A 61 13.45 4.25 17.27
N LYS A 62 12.88 3.11 17.66
CA LYS A 62 13.25 2.38 18.89
C LYS A 62 14.66 1.77 18.86
N TYR A 63 15.24 1.57 17.68
CA TYR A 63 16.56 1.00 17.49
C TYR A 63 17.26 1.61 16.28
N ALA A 64 18.59 1.48 16.27
CA ALA A 64 19.40 1.92 15.15
C ALA A 64 19.14 1.05 13.91
N LEU A 65 18.98 1.71 12.77
CA LEU A 65 18.92 1.08 11.44
C LEU A 65 20.20 1.42 10.68
N LEU A 66 20.43 0.74 9.56
CA LEU A 66 21.46 1.15 8.60
C LEU A 66 21.21 2.60 8.13
N PRO A 67 22.26 3.33 7.71
CA PRO A 67 22.10 4.67 7.15
C PRO A 67 21.01 4.71 6.08
N GLU A 68 20.19 5.76 6.10
CA GLU A 68 19.05 6.00 5.20
C GLU A 68 17.92 4.96 5.28
N SER A 69 18.08 3.88 6.05
CA SER A 69 17.03 2.88 6.24
C SER A 69 16.04 3.34 7.30
N ARG A 70 14.75 3.12 7.04
CA ARG A 70 13.65 3.57 7.91
C ARG A 70 12.65 2.44 8.08
N GLU A 71 12.07 2.33 9.27
CA GLU A 71 10.96 1.43 9.54
C GLU A 71 9.74 2.26 9.96
N PHE A 72 8.57 1.84 9.51
CA PHE A 72 7.28 2.44 9.77
C PHE A 72 6.31 1.38 10.24
N VAL A 73 5.42 1.70 11.17
CA VAL A 73 4.46 0.76 11.75
C VAL A 73 3.05 1.34 11.69
N LEU A 74 2.11 0.53 11.22
CA LEU A 74 0.68 0.78 11.31
C LEU A 74 0.05 -0.35 12.12
N ALA A 75 -0.41 -0.05 13.34
CA ALA A 75 -1.15 -1.02 14.15
C ALA A 75 -2.54 -1.25 13.53
N LEU A 76 -2.96 -2.50 13.39
CA LEU A 76 -4.29 -2.82 12.87
C LEU A 76 -5.29 -2.96 14.02
N PRO A 77 -6.48 -2.33 13.91
CA PRO A 77 -7.51 -2.39 14.95
C PRO A 77 -8.31 -3.70 14.87
N VAL A 78 -7.64 -4.85 14.98
CA VAL A 78 -8.28 -6.17 14.89
C VAL A 78 -8.43 -6.80 16.27
N MET A 79 -9.56 -7.47 16.50
CA MET A 79 -9.77 -8.23 17.74
C MET A 79 -8.98 -9.54 17.68
N GLY A 80 -8.06 -9.74 18.62
CA GLY A 80 -7.26 -10.96 18.72
C GLY A 80 -6.25 -10.88 19.86
N SER A 81 -5.68 -12.01 20.27
CA SER A 81 -4.68 -12.08 21.33
C SER A 81 -3.26 -11.75 20.89
N GLY A 82 -3.05 -11.43 19.61
CA GLY A 82 -1.73 -11.14 19.04
C GLY A 82 -1.61 -9.71 18.54
N ASP A 83 -0.39 -9.17 18.59
CA ASP A 83 -0.06 -7.86 18.03
C ASP A 83 -0.02 -7.96 16.50
N VAL A 84 -1.12 -7.54 15.86
CA VAL A 84 -1.21 -7.48 14.39
C VAL A 84 -0.90 -6.06 13.93
N ASN A 85 0.14 -5.92 13.11
CA ASN A 85 0.54 -4.64 12.55
C ASN A 85 1.07 -4.82 11.12
N ILE A 86 1.05 -3.75 10.36
CA ILE A 86 1.77 -3.67 9.10
C ILE A 86 3.06 -2.92 9.35
N LYS A 87 4.20 -3.54 9.05
CA LYS A 87 5.49 -2.88 9.06
C LYS A 87 5.91 -2.55 7.65
N ALA A 88 6.33 -1.31 7.43
CA ALA A 88 6.91 -0.87 6.18
C ALA A 88 8.37 -0.47 6.38
N TYR A 89 9.16 -0.75 5.36
CA TYR A 89 10.60 -0.59 5.36
C TYR A 89 11.02 0.24 4.16
N VAL A 90 11.94 1.15 4.40
CA VAL A 90 12.69 1.85 3.35
C VAL A 90 14.11 1.34 3.46
N LYS A 91 14.60 0.70 2.41
CA LYS A 91 15.98 0.23 2.33
C LYS A 91 16.92 1.38 1.93
N ASN A 92 18.21 1.18 2.12
CA ASN A 92 19.26 2.10 1.66
C ASN A 92 19.20 2.42 0.15
N ASN A 93 18.74 1.49 -0.69
CA ASN A 93 18.54 1.72 -2.12
C ASN A 93 17.24 2.48 -2.45
N LYS A 94 16.56 3.04 -1.44
CA LYS A 94 15.28 3.76 -1.52
C LYS A 94 14.08 2.90 -1.92
N GLU A 95 14.24 1.58 -2.04
CA GLU A 95 13.11 0.66 -2.22
C GLU A 95 12.24 0.66 -0.96
N CYS A 96 10.94 0.81 -1.15
CA CYS A 96 9.96 0.82 -0.07
C CYS A 96 8.98 -0.33 -0.22
N PHE A 97 8.75 -1.08 0.86
CA PHE A 97 7.80 -2.19 0.89
C PHE A 97 7.15 -2.32 2.26
N ALA A 98 5.99 -2.96 2.31
CA ALA A 98 5.26 -3.29 3.53
C ALA A 98 5.05 -4.80 3.68
N ARG A 99 4.85 -5.25 4.92
CA ARG A 99 4.49 -6.63 5.29
C ARG A 99 3.50 -6.62 6.44
N LEU A 100 2.57 -7.56 6.41
CA LEU A 100 1.80 -7.92 7.59
C LEU A 100 2.70 -8.66 8.58
N MET A 101 2.61 -8.27 9.84
CA MET A 101 3.31 -8.89 10.95
C MET A 101 2.29 -9.29 12.02
N MET A 102 2.46 -10.47 12.61
CA MET A 102 1.76 -10.90 13.81
C MET A 102 2.80 -11.35 14.83
N ASN A 103 2.81 -10.73 16.01
CA ASN A 103 3.81 -11.03 17.05
C ASN A 103 5.26 -10.95 16.52
N ASN A 104 5.55 -9.94 15.69
CA ASN A 104 6.83 -9.74 14.98
C ASN A 104 7.23 -10.83 13.98
N VAL A 105 6.34 -11.76 13.63
CA VAL A 105 6.56 -12.75 12.55
C VAL A 105 5.87 -12.26 11.27
N PRO A 106 6.56 -12.24 10.11
CA PRO A 106 5.96 -11.85 8.84
C PRO A 106 4.95 -12.89 8.37
N LEU A 107 3.74 -12.45 8.02
CA LEU A 107 2.65 -13.29 7.51
C LEU A 107 2.32 -13.04 6.03
N SER A 108 2.96 -12.06 5.40
CA SER A 108 2.75 -11.75 3.99
C SER A 108 4.07 -11.61 3.24
N ASN A 109 3.98 -11.74 1.91
CA ASN A 109 5.03 -11.28 1.00
C ASN A 109 5.22 -9.76 1.08
N ASN A 110 6.29 -9.27 0.44
CA ASN A 110 6.53 -7.84 0.26
C ASN A 110 5.43 -7.21 -0.60
N LEU A 111 4.79 -6.18 -0.06
CA LEU A 111 3.88 -5.32 -0.79
C LEU A 111 4.63 -4.04 -1.19
N PHE A 112 4.79 -3.80 -2.48
CA PHE A 112 5.52 -2.63 -3.01
C PHE A 112 4.60 -1.50 -3.48
N HIS A 113 3.30 -1.76 -3.55
CA HIS A 113 2.32 -0.86 -4.15
C HIS A 113 1.16 -0.58 -3.19
N LEU A 114 0.62 0.63 -3.31
CA LEU A 114 -0.47 1.13 -2.49
C LEU A 114 -1.72 0.27 -2.58
N HIS A 115 -2.14 -0.12 -3.79
CA HIS A 115 -3.37 -0.91 -3.97
C HIS A 115 -3.28 -2.26 -3.24
N SER A 116 -2.11 -2.90 -3.24
CA SER A 116 -1.88 -4.14 -2.50
C SER A 116 -1.94 -3.92 -0.99
N LEU A 117 -1.40 -2.79 -0.50
CA LEU A 117 -1.48 -2.39 0.89
C LEU A 117 -2.93 -2.08 1.32
N GLN A 118 -3.70 -1.38 0.50
CA GLN A 118 -5.11 -1.08 0.74
C GLN A 118 -5.95 -2.37 0.79
N ASN A 119 -5.72 -3.29 -0.14
CA ASN A 119 -6.41 -4.59 -0.14
C ASN A 119 -6.08 -5.40 1.12
N LEU A 120 -4.81 -5.41 1.56
CA LEU A 120 -4.41 -6.06 2.80
C LEU A 120 -5.14 -5.43 4.00
N TYR A 121 -5.12 -4.09 4.11
CA TYR A 121 -5.79 -3.39 5.20
C TYR A 121 -7.29 -3.70 5.22
N PHE A 122 -7.96 -3.64 4.07
CA PHE A 122 -9.38 -3.95 3.94
C PHE A 122 -9.68 -5.41 4.32
N ALA A 123 -8.85 -6.36 3.92
CA ALA A 123 -9.05 -7.78 4.26
C ALA A 123 -9.03 -8.04 5.78
N PHE A 124 -8.27 -7.24 6.54
CA PHE A 124 -8.15 -7.39 7.99
C PHE A 124 -9.17 -6.55 8.78
N THR A 125 -9.56 -5.39 8.26
CA THR A 125 -10.35 -4.40 9.01
C THR A 125 -11.76 -4.21 8.47
N ALA A 126 -12.06 -4.71 7.26
CA ALA A 126 -13.25 -4.39 6.48
C ALA A 126 -13.44 -2.88 6.23
N GLN A 127 -12.38 -2.08 6.35
CA GLN A 127 -12.38 -0.63 6.18
C GLN A 127 -11.39 -0.19 5.10
N GLU A 128 -11.65 0.95 4.48
CA GLU A 128 -10.70 1.58 3.56
C GLU A 128 -9.51 2.16 4.31
N LEU A 129 -8.30 1.94 3.79
CA LEU A 129 -7.13 2.64 4.29
C LEU A 129 -7.23 4.11 3.89
N LEU A 130 -7.39 4.98 4.89
CA LEU A 130 -7.46 6.43 4.69
C LEU A 130 -6.10 6.97 4.26
N ILE A 131 -6.12 7.87 3.28
CA ILE A 131 -4.92 8.57 2.80
C ILE A 131 -5.15 10.07 2.99
N LYS A 132 -4.36 10.68 3.86
CA LYS A 132 -4.37 12.13 4.08
C LYS A 132 -3.62 12.83 2.92
N PRO A 133 -4.13 13.98 2.44
CA PRO A 133 -3.49 14.76 1.39
C PRO A 133 -2.12 15.34 1.80
#